data_AF-A0A933K2Q0-F1
#
_entry.id   AF-A0A933K2Q0-F1
#
_cell.length_a   1.000
_cell.length_b   1.000
_cell.length_c   1.000
_cell.angle_alpha   90.00
_cell.angle_beta   90.00
_cell.angle_gamma   90.00
#
_symmetry.space_group_name_H-M   'P 1'
#
loop_
_entity.id
_entity.type
_entity.pdbx_description
1 polymer ?
#
loop_
_entity_poly.entity_id
_entity_poly.type
_entity_poly.pdbx_seq_one_letter_code
_entity_poly.pdbx_strand_id
1 'polypeptide(L)'
;MALAGSPALVLAVLAALTWAARLLGRGPSTQAMALAAVLVGNGPALLLAVAALPAAPDRTVTGTAAVLIYAAVVHNLLGYATFHLVNMSETARRIRILEELRVQRTVSVEELGSRYGSRQMLSSRIDRLVALGQISRQGDRLVSTGRVLAIAAGAVAWWRRILGWRRLARKRSERTGGVLEQYIEDLSRR
;
A
#
# COMPACT_ATOMS: atom_id res chain seq x y z
N MET A 1 12.30 26.75 -3.70
CA MET A 1 11.00 26.24 -4.19
C MET A 1 11.10 24.93 -4.97
N ALA A 2 12.18 24.66 -5.74
CA ALA A 2 12.31 23.44 -6.56
C ALA A 2 12.10 22.10 -5.79
N LEU A 3 12.55 22.01 -4.54
CA LEU A 3 12.41 20.79 -3.73
C LEU A 3 11.00 20.56 -3.16
N ALA A 4 10.15 21.58 -3.12
CA ALA A 4 8.77 21.44 -2.65
C ALA A 4 7.93 20.54 -3.58
N GLY A 5 8.31 20.45 -4.86
CA GLY A 5 7.68 19.57 -5.84
C GLY A 5 8.14 18.11 -5.78
N SER A 6 9.14 17.77 -4.96
CA SER A 6 9.72 16.42 -4.90
C SER A 6 8.70 15.31 -4.60
N PRO A 7 7.74 15.47 -3.66
CA PRO A 7 6.72 14.45 -3.43
C PRO A 7 5.82 14.24 -4.65
N ALA A 8 5.40 15.32 -5.32
CA ALA A 8 4.60 15.25 -6.53
C ALA A 8 5.36 14.57 -7.67
N LEU A 9 6.67 14.83 -7.80
CA LEU A 9 7.54 14.17 -8.76
C LEU A 9 7.61 12.65 -8.52
N VAL A 10 7.85 12.21 -7.27
CA VAL A 10 7.89 10.78 -6.93
C VAL A 10 6.55 10.11 -7.26
N LEU A 11 5.43 10.76 -6.96
CA LEU A 11 4.10 10.24 -7.27
C LEU A 11 3.83 10.19 -8.79
N ALA A 12 4.26 11.21 -9.54
CA ALA A 12 4.12 11.25 -10.99
C ALA A 12 4.94 10.15 -11.66
N VAL A 13 6.19 9.93 -11.23
CA VAL A 13 7.03 8.84 -11.72
C VAL A 13 6.41 7.48 -11.38
N LEU A 14 5.91 7.30 -10.14
CA LEU A 14 5.21 6.07 -9.75
C LEU A 14 3.98 5.80 -10.61
N ALA A 15 3.17 6.83 -10.88
CA ALA A 15 1.99 6.72 -11.73
C ALA A 15 2.38 6.37 -13.17
N ALA A 16 3.39 7.04 -13.74
CA ALA A 16 3.91 6.77 -15.08
C ALA A 16 4.45 5.35 -15.22
N LEU A 17 5.27 4.88 -14.26
CA LEU A 17 5.81 3.51 -14.26
C LEU A 17 4.70 2.46 -14.16
N THR A 18 3.70 2.71 -13.31
CA THR A 18 2.56 1.80 -13.13
C THR A 18 1.69 1.76 -14.38
N TRP A 19 1.46 2.91 -15.01
CA TRP A 19 0.72 3.02 -16.26
C TRP A 19 1.45 2.33 -17.42
N ALA A 20 2.74 2.59 -17.59
CA ALA A 20 3.57 1.94 -18.60
C ALA A 20 3.60 0.42 -18.43
N ALA A 21 3.77 -0.06 -17.20
CA ALA A 21 3.74 -1.49 -16.91
C ALA A 21 2.38 -2.14 -17.26
N ARG A 22 1.26 -1.43 -17.03
CA ARG A 22 -0.08 -1.89 -17.43
C ARG A 22 -0.27 -1.93 -18.94
N LEU A 23 0.23 -0.92 -19.67
CA LEU A 23 0.22 -0.93 -21.14
C LEU A 23 1.01 -2.11 -21.71
N LEU A 24 2.09 -2.50 -21.04
CA LEU A 24 2.90 -3.67 -21.40
C LEU A 24 2.29 -5.00 -20.92
N GLY A 25 1.05 -5.01 -20.42
CA GLY A 25 0.35 -6.22 -19.96
C GLY A 25 0.95 -6.84 -18.70
N ARG A 26 1.82 -6.13 -17.98
CA ARG A 26 2.43 -6.64 -16.74
C ARG A 26 1.55 -6.29 -15.54
N GLY A 27 1.49 -7.20 -14.56
CA GLY A 27 0.93 -6.94 -13.24
C GLY A 27 2.05 -6.55 -12.27
N PRO A 28 2.55 -5.30 -12.28
CA PRO A 28 3.75 -4.96 -11.56
C PRO A 28 3.54 -5.06 -10.05
N SER A 29 4.56 -5.54 -9.33
CA SER A 29 4.56 -5.46 -7.87
C SER A 29 4.61 -4.00 -7.44
N THR A 30 3.61 -3.55 -6.67
CA THR A 30 3.53 -2.18 -6.14
C THR A 30 4.81 -1.76 -5.41
N GLN A 31 5.46 -2.70 -4.72
CA GLN A 31 6.71 -2.44 -3.98
C GLN A 31 7.88 -2.21 -4.94
N ALA A 32 7.98 -3.01 -5.99
CA ALA A 32 8.99 -2.85 -7.02
C ALA A 32 8.80 -1.55 -7.80
N MET A 33 7.56 -1.17 -8.08
CA MET A 33 7.24 0.12 -8.72
C MET A 33 7.55 1.30 -7.82
N ALA A 34 7.25 1.21 -6.52
CA ALA A 34 7.61 2.25 -5.56
C ALA A 34 9.13 2.42 -5.46
N LEU A 35 9.89 1.32 -5.39
CA LEU A 35 11.35 1.38 -5.39
C LEU A 35 11.89 1.96 -6.71
N ALA A 36 11.40 1.48 -7.86
CA ALA A 36 11.78 1.98 -9.17
C ALA A 36 11.46 3.47 -9.32
N ALA A 37 10.33 3.94 -8.78
CA ALA A 37 9.95 5.35 -8.82
C ALA A 37 10.91 6.24 -8.04
N VAL A 38 11.39 5.78 -6.87
CA VAL A 38 12.41 6.50 -6.09
C VAL A 38 13.74 6.54 -6.84
N LEU A 39 14.18 5.42 -7.41
CA LEU A 39 15.45 5.35 -8.14
C LEU A 39 15.42 6.19 -9.42
N VAL A 40 14.39 6.02 -10.25
CA VAL A 40 14.22 6.79 -11.50
C VAL A 40 13.98 8.26 -11.22
N GLY A 41 13.27 8.58 -10.13
CA GLY A 41 12.99 9.95 -9.69
C GLY A 41 14.24 10.78 -9.39
N ASN A 42 15.37 10.14 -9.04
CA ASN A 42 16.63 10.83 -8.81
C ASN A 42 17.13 11.57 -10.06
N GLY A 43 16.89 11.06 -11.27
CA GLY A 43 17.31 11.71 -12.52
C GLY A 43 16.63 13.08 -12.72
N PRO A 44 15.29 13.14 -12.80
CA PRO A 44 14.57 14.40 -12.88
C PRO A 44 14.82 15.33 -11.68
N ALA A 45 14.98 14.78 -10.46
CA ALA A 45 15.32 15.59 -9.30
C ALA A 45 16.69 16.26 -9.43
N LEU A 46 17.70 15.54 -9.94
CA LEU A 46 19.03 16.07 -10.21
C LEU A 46 18.98 17.13 -11.32
N LEU A 47 18.24 16.89 -12.40
CA LEU A 47 18.06 17.87 -13.49
C LEU A 47 17.44 19.17 -12.98
N LEU A 48 16.40 19.08 -12.14
CA LEU A 48 15.77 20.25 -11.51
C LEU A 48 16.74 20.97 -10.55
N ALA A 49 17.55 20.22 -9.81
CA ALA A 49 18.56 20.80 -8.93
C ALA A 49 19.64 21.55 -9.72
N VAL A 50 20.14 20.97 -10.82
CA VAL A 50 21.11 21.61 -11.73
C VAL A 50 20.51 22.85 -12.39
N ALA A 51 19.27 22.77 -12.88
CA ALA A 51 18.57 23.90 -13.48
C ALA A 51 18.31 25.05 -12.50
N ALA A 52 18.29 24.78 -11.19
CA ALA A 52 18.14 25.79 -10.15
C ALA A 52 19.46 26.45 -9.72
N LEU A 53 20.63 25.90 -10.10
CA LEU A 53 21.94 26.44 -9.72
C LEU A 53 22.18 27.90 -10.14
N PRO A 54 21.72 28.40 -11.31
CA PRO A 54 21.91 29.80 -11.67
C PRO A 54 21.26 30.79 -10.69
N ALA A 55 20.21 30.35 -9.99
CA ALA A 55 19.52 31.13 -8.95
C ALA A 55 20.12 30.95 -7.55
N ALA A 56 21.16 30.11 -7.40
CA ALA A 56 21.81 29.92 -6.11
C ALA A 56 22.65 31.16 -5.73
N PRO A 57 22.57 31.60 -4.46
CA PRO A 57 23.31 32.79 -3.99
C PRO A 57 24.82 32.55 -3.92
N ASP A 58 25.25 31.31 -3.67
CA ASP A 58 26.65 30.90 -3.69
C ASP A 58 26.91 30.00 -4.91
N ARG A 59 27.84 30.43 -5.76
CA ARG A 59 28.23 29.73 -6.99
C ARG A 59 29.61 29.08 -6.89
N THR A 60 30.19 29.02 -5.70
CA THR A 60 31.41 28.26 -5.49
C THR A 60 31.18 26.78 -5.80
N VAL A 61 32.26 26.06 -6.13
CA VAL A 61 32.21 24.60 -6.33
C VAL A 61 31.65 23.91 -5.08
N THR A 62 32.08 24.37 -3.90
CA THR A 62 31.61 23.87 -2.60
C THR A 62 30.12 24.15 -2.39
N GLY A 63 29.64 25.37 -2.66
CA GLY A 63 28.23 25.72 -2.57
C GLY A 63 27.35 24.91 -3.52
N THR A 64 27.81 24.72 -4.75
CA THR A 64 27.15 23.88 -5.76
C THR A 64 27.04 22.42 -5.31
N ALA A 65 28.15 21.85 -4.84
CA ALA A 65 28.18 20.49 -4.33
C ALA A 65 27.24 20.31 -3.14
N ALA A 66 27.21 21.27 -2.20
CA ALA A 66 26.32 21.23 -1.05
C ALA A 66 24.83 21.25 -1.47
N VAL A 67 24.45 22.08 -2.45
CA VAL A 67 23.07 22.13 -2.97
C VAL A 67 22.66 20.81 -3.62
N LEU A 68 23.53 20.20 -4.42
CA LEU A 68 23.24 18.92 -5.09
C LEU A 68 23.13 17.77 -4.08
N ILE A 69 24.04 17.71 -3.11
CA ILE A 69 23.99 16.71 -2.02
C ILE A 69 22.71 16.89 -1.21
N TYR A 70 22.38 18.12 -0.82
CA TYR A 70 21.17 18.41 -0.08
C TYR A 70 19.91 17.99 -0.85
N ALA A 71 19.82 18.32 -2.14
CA ALA A 71 18.72 17.93 -2.99
C ALA A 71 18.59 16.40 -3.09
N ALA A 72 19.70 15.68 -3.26
CA ALA A 72 19.71 14.23 -3.32
C ALA A 72 19.23 13.61 -1.99
N VAL A 73 19.74 14.09 -0.85
CA VAL A 73 19.33 13.58 0.48
C VAL A 73 17.84 13.81 0.71
N VAL A 74 17.34 15.04 0.49
CA VAL A 74 15.93 15.38 0.69
C VAL A 74 15.03 14.55 -0.24
N HIS A 75 15.39 14.42 -1.52
CA HIS A 75 14.62 13.62 -2.47
C HIS A 75 14.52 12.15 -2.03
N ASN A 76 15.65 11.54 -1.64
CA ASN A 76 15.68 10.14 -1.23
C ASN A 76 14.94 9.91 0.10
N LEU A 77 14.99 10.84 1.06
CA LEU A 77 14.19 10.75 2.30
C LEU A 77 12.68 10.81 2.01
N LEU A 78 12.25 11.68 1.11
CA LEU A 78 10.85 11.75 0.69
C LEU A 78 10.43 10.50 -0.11
N GLY A 79 11.31 10.01 -0.97
CA GLY A 79 11.12 8.75 -1.68
C GLY A 79 10.97 7.57 -0.73
N TYR A 80 11.83 7.49 0.29
CA TYR A 80 11.77 6.49 1.36
C TYR A 80 10.44 6.56 2.13
N ALA A 81 10.02 7.75 2.54
CA ALA A 81 8.73 7.94 3.21
C ALA A 81 7.55 7.48 2.33
N THR A 82 7.59 7.81 1.04
CA THR A 82 6.56 7.41 0.06
C THR A 82 6.55 5.89 -0.13
N PHE A 83 7.72 5.26 -0.24
CA PHE A 83 7.87 3.81 -0.30
C PHE A 83 7.26 3.13 0.93
N HIS A 84 7.55 3.66 2.13
CA HIS A 84 6.97 3.14 3.37
C HIS A 84 5.46 3.33 3.44
N LEU A 85 4.91 4.47 3.02
CA LEU A 85 3.46 4.71 2.97
C LEU A 85 2.73 3.71 2.06
N VAL A 86 3.28 3.46 0.87
CA VAL A 86 2.74 2.49 -0.08
C VAL A 86 2.81 1.07 0.51
N ASN A 87 3.94 0.71 1.11
CA ASN A 87 4.12 -0.60 1.74
C ASN A 87 3.24 -0.79 2.98
N MET A 88 3.04 0.26 3.78
CA MET A 88 2.17 0.23 4.95
C MET A 88 0.72 -0.03 4.55
N SER A 89 0.25 0.53 3.43
CA SER A 89 -1.10 0.30 2.92
C SER A 89 -1.34 -1.16 2.51
N GLU A 90 -0.36 -1.80 1.87
CA GLU A 90 -0.40 -3.23 1.56
C GLU A 90 -0.29 -4.09 2.82
N THR A 91 0.62 -3.73 3.73
CA THR A 91 0.85 -4.45 5.00
C THR A 91 -0.38 -4.41 5.90
N ALA A 92 -1.02 -3.25 6.05
CA ALA A 92 -2.25 -3.09 6.83
C ALA A 92 -3.38 -3.97 6.28
N ARG A 93 -3.51 -4.06 4.94
CA ARG A 93 -4.51 -4.93 4.32
C ARG A 93 -4.22 -6.41 4.55
N ARG A 94 -2.95 -6.84 4.45
CA ARG A 94 -2.54 -8.23 4.79
C ARG A 94 -2.84 -8.57 6.24
N ILE A 95 -2.47 -7.68 7.17
CA ILE A 95 -2.76 -7.85 8.60
C ILE A 95 -4.26 -7.99 8.84
N ARG A 96 -5.08 -7.19 8.15
CA ARG A 96 -6.54 -7.26 8.29
C ARG A 96 -7.13 -8.58 7.77
N ILE A 97 -6.68 -9.07 6.60
CA ILE A 97 -7.09 -10.39 6.07
C ILE A 97 -6.70 -11.50 7.06
N LEU A 98 -5.50 -11.43 7.62
CA LEU A 98 -5.03 -12.41 8.60
C LEU A 98 -5.78 -12.32 9.93
N GLU A 99 -6.14 -11.12 10.38
CA GLU A 99 -6.99 -10.92 11.55
C GLU A 99 -8.37 -11.58 11.34
N GLU A 100 -8.99 -11.39 10.17
CA GLU A 100 -10.26 -12.03 9.81
C GLU A 100 -10.16 -13.55 9.79
N LEU A 101 -9.10 -14.10 9.16
CA LEU A 101 -8.83 -15.54 9.17
C LEU A 101 -8.57 -16.08 10.58
N ARG A 102 -7.93 -15.30 11.45
CA ARG A 102 -7.69 -15.70 12.85
C ARG A 102 -9.00 -15.79 13.64
N VAL A 103 -9.95 -14.89 13.38
CA VAL A 103 -11.25 -14.85 14.09
C VAL A 103 -12.20 -15.92 13.55
N GLN A 104 -12.31 -16.06 12.23
CA GLN A 104 -13.30 -16.95 11.59
C GLN A 104 -12.75 -18.36 11.31
N ARG A 105 -11.44 -18.60 11.50
CA ARG A 105 -10.66 -19.83 11.18
C ARG A 105 -10.65 -20.25 9.70
N THR A 106 -11.75 -20.03 8.99
CA THR A 106 -11.92 -20.25 7.55
C THR A 106 -12.80 -19.15 6.97
N VAL A 107 -12.39 -18.55 5.85
CA VAL A 107 -13.18 -17.57 5.09
C VAL A 107 -13.10 -17.94 3.61
N SER A 108 -14.22 -17.87 2.89
CA SER A 108 -14.25 -18.14 1.45
C SER A 108 -13.70 -16.95 0.65
N VAL A 109 -13.22 -17.22 -0.57
CA VAL A 109 -12.70 -16.17 -1.45
C VAL A 109 -13.82 -15.21 -1.89
N GLU A 110 -15.05 -15.71 -2.07
CA GLU A 110 -16.26 -14.93 -2.33
C GLU A 110 -16.56 -13.94 -1.19
N GLU A 111 -16.50 -14.38 0.07
CA GLU A 111 -16.75 -13.52 1.24
C GLU A 111 -15.69 -12.43 1.39
N LEU A 112 -14.42 -12.75 1.15
CA LEU A 112 -13.37 -11.75 1.12
C LEU A 112 -13.54 -10.80 -0.07
N GLY A 113 -13.98 -11.31 -1.22
CA GLY A 113 -14.20 -10.54 -2.45
C GLY A 113 -15.28 -9.47 -2.28
N SER A 114 -16.39 -9.81 -1.62
CA SER A 114 -17.49 -8.89 -1.35
C SER A 114 -17.11 -7.80 -0.33
N ARG A 115 -16.23 -8.09 0.63
CA ARG A 115 -15.79 -7.14 1.67
C ARG A 115 -14.69 -6.16 1.24
N TYR A 116 -13.80 -6.56 0.32
CA TYR A 116 -12.58 -5.81 0.02
C TYR A 116 -12.60 -5.03 -1.31
N GLY A 117 -13.60 -5.25 -2.17
CA GLY A 117 -13.77 -4.56 -3.45
C GLY A 117 -12.68 -4.91 -4.47
N SER A 118 -13.10 -5.39 -5.65
CA SER A 118 -12.29 -5.96 -6.74
C SER A 118 -11.67 -7.34 -6.44
N ARG A 119 -12.31 -8.37 -7.00
CA ARG A 119 -11.90 -9.79 -6.93
C ARG A 119 -10.45 -10.00 -7.41
N GLN A 120 -10.02 -9.20 -8.39
CA GLN A 120 -8.71 -9.30 -9.04
C GLN A 120 -7.55 -8.75 -8.19
N MET A 121 -7.76 -7.68 -7.40
CA MET A 121 -6.74 -7.23 -6.45
C MET A 121 -6.61 -8.16 -5.26
N LEU A 122 -7.72 -8.80 -4.87
CA LEU A 122 -7.73 -9.75 -3.78
C LEU A 122 -7.03 -11.08 -4.18
N SER A 123 -7.29 -11.61 -5.37
CA SER A 123 -6.68 -12.85 -5.85
C SER A 123 -5.16 -12.77 -5.86
N SER A 124 -4.57 -11.73 -6.48
CA SER A 124 -3.10 -11.58 -6.50
C SER A 124 -2.47 -11.46 -5.11
N ARG A 125 -3.23 -10.97 -4.12
CA ARG A 125 -2.77 -10.87 -2.73
C ARG A 125 -2.86 -12.20 -2.00
N ILE A 126 -3.95 -12.95 -2.21
CA ILE A 126 -4.10 -14.31 -1.71
C ILE A 126 -2.98 -15.18 -2.28
N ASP A 127 -2.73 -15.11 -3.59
CA ASP A 127 -1.67 -15.89 -4.25
C ASP A 127 -0.30 -15.60 -3.65
N ARG A 128 0.02 -14.33 -3.35
CA ARG A 128 1.27 -13.97 -2.65
C ARG A 128 1.32 -14.51 -1.23
N LEU A 129 0.21 -14.46 -0.48
CA LEU A 129 0.16 -14.99 0.89
C LEU A 129 0.30 -16.53 0.89
N VAL A 130 -0.22 -17.21 -0.14
CA VAL A 130 -0.03 -18.65 -0.36
C VAL A 130 1.42 -18.94 -0.73
N ALA A 131 2.01 -18.19 -1.66
CA ALA A 131 3.41 -18.34 -2.07
C ALA A 131 4.39 -18.09 -0.91
N LEU A 132 4.04 -17.21 0.03
CA LEU A 132 4.80 -16.96 1.25
C LEU A 132 4.56 -17.99 2.36
N GLY A 133 3.72 -19.01 2.13
CA GLY A 133 3.39 -20.06 3.11
C GLY A 133 2.58 -19.56 4.31
N GLN A 134 1.98 -18.36 4.21
CA GLN A 134 1.28 -17.72 5.33
C GLN A 134 -0.17 -18.20 5.43
N ILE A 135 -0.78 -18.53 4.29
CA ILE A 135 -2.10 -19.15 4.18
C ILE A 135 -2.02 -20.35 3.24
N SER A 136 -2.83 -21.37 3.49
CA SER A 136 -2.97 -22.54 2.64
C SER A 136 -4.39 -22.59 2.08
N ARG A 137 -4.50 -22.98 0.81
CA ARG A 137 -5.77 -23.13 0.12
C ARG A 137 -6.24 -24.58 0.26
N GLN A 138 -7.32 -24.80 0.99
CA GLN A 138 -7.97 -26.11 1.12
C GLN A 138 -9.31 -26.06 0.40
N GLY A 139 -9.32 -26.46 -0.87
CA GLY A 139 -10.49 -26.31 -1.74
C GLY A 139 -10.89 -24.84 -1.90
N ASP A 140 -12.13 -24.51 -1.55
CA ASP A 140 -12.66 -23.14 -1.64
C ASP A 140 -12.40 -22.29 -0.37
N ARG A 141 -11.65 -22.83 0.59
CA ARG A 141 -11.39 -22.18 1.88
C ARG A 141 -9.93 -21.81 2.04
N LEU A 142 -9.68 -20.65 2.66
CA LEU A 142 -8.36 -20.21 3.06
C LEU A 142 -8.13 -20.49 4.55
N VAL A 143 -6.98 -21.09 4.88
CA VAL A 143 -6.59 -21.44 6.25
C VAL A 143 -5.24 -20.77 6.58
N SER A 144 -5.13 -20.11 7.74
CA SER A 144 -3.87 -19.50 8.19
C SER A 144 -2.87 -20.57 8.66
N THR A 145 -1.67 -20.59 8.07
CA THR A 145 -0.65 -21.62 8.35
C THR A 145 0.56 -21.06 9.11
N GLY A 146 0.85 -19.75 8.98
CA GLY A 146 2.02 -19.12 9.58
C GLY A 146 1.83 -18.59 11.02
N ARG A 147 2.57 -19.16 12.00
CA ARG A 147 2.55 -18.72 13.42
C ARG A 147 3.07 -17.29 13.63
N VAL A 148 4.12 -16.88 12.92
CA VAL A 148 4.79 -15.57 13.11
C VAL A 148 3.85 -14.40 12.79
N LEU A 149 3.08 -14.50 11.70
CA LEU A 149 2.16 -13.43 11.32
C LEU A 149 0.88 -13.39 12.16
N ALA A 150 0.43 -14.55 12.67
CA ALA A 150 -0.66 -14.57 13.65
C ALA A 150 -0.28 -13.84 14.95
N ILE A 151 0.99 -13.94 15.37
CA ILE A 151 1.54 -13.18 16.50
C ILE A 151 1.57 -11.68 16.18
N ALA A 152 2.07 -11.28 15.00
CA ALA A 152 2.09 -9.89 14.59
C ALA A 152 0.67 -9.28 14.49
N ALA A 153 -0.29 -9.99 13.91
CA ALA A 153 -1.70 -9.58 13.87
C ALA A 153 -2.29 -9.48 15.29
N GLY A 154 -1.92 -10.40 16.19
CA GLY A 154 -2.28 -10.35 17.60
C GLY A 154 -1.72 -9.11 18.32
N ALA A 155 -0.45 -8.77 18.08
CA ALA A 155 0.21 -7.60 18.67
C ALA A 155 -0.45 -6.29 18.19
N VAL A 156 -0.77 -6.18 16.90
CA VAL A 156 -1.48 -5.03 16.33
C VAL A 156 -2.90 -4.93 16.89
N ALA A 157 -3.62 -6.05 17.01
CA ALA A 157 -4.95 -6.08 17.61
C ALA A 157 -4.91 -5.68 19.11
N TRP A 158 -3.87 -6.07 19.82
CA TRP A 158 -3.63 -5.66 21.21
C TRP A 158 -3.33 -4.16 21.30
N TRP A 159 -2.47 -3.63 20.44
CA TRP A 159 -2.18 -2.19 20.36
C TRP A 159 -3.43 -1.35 20.07
N ARG A 160 -4.28 -1.81 19.14
CA ARG A 160 -5.57 -1.19 18.84
C ARG A 160 -6.52 -1.16 20.05
N ARG A 161 -6.43 -2.14 20.95
CA ARG A 161 -7.23 -2.17 22.20
C ARG A 161 -6.73 -1.13 23.21
N ILE A 162 -5.43 -0.93 23.30
CA ILE A 162 -4.82 0.11 24.16
C ILE A 162 -5.24 1.50 23.67
N LEU A 163 -5.22 1.73 22.35
CA LEU A 163 -5.60 3.02 21.74
C LEU A 163 -7.11 3.33 21.76
N GLY A 164 -7.95 2.48 22.36
CA GLY A 164 -9.38 2.80 22.56
C GLY A 164 -10.26 2.79 21.31
N TRP A 165 -9.77 2.36 20.14
CA TRP A 165 -10.50 2.37 18.85
C TRP A 165 -11.69 1.39 18.73
N ARG A 166 -12.23 0.85 19.83
CA ARG A 166 -13.31 -0.15 19.83
C ARG A 166 -14.64 0.34 19.23
N ARG A 167 -14.89 1.65 19.13
CA ARG A 167 -16.23 2.19 18.77
C ARG A 167 -16.51 2.28 17.26
N LEU A 168 -15.51 2.24 16.38
CA LEU A 168 -15.73 2.44 14.93
C LEU A 168 -16.05 1.16 14.16
N ALA A 169 -15.67 -0.01 14.66
CA ALA A 169 -15.92 -1.29 13.99
C ALA A 169 -17.38 -1.75 14.10
N ARG A 170 -18.02 -1.55 15.27
CA ARG A 170 -19.41 -1.96 15.53
C ARG A 170 -20.42 -1.13 14.73
N LYS A 171 -20.21 0.18 14.62
CA LYS A 171 -21.08 1.09 13.86
C LYS A 171 -21.04 0.86 12.34
N ARG A 172 -19.99 0.19 11.83
CA ARG A 172 -19.87 -0.15 10.39
C ARG A 172 -20.55 -1.47 10.06
N SER A 173 -20.50 -2.48 10.93
CA SER A 173 -21.22 -3.76 10.67
C SER A 173 -22.73 -3.60 10.78
N GLU A 174 -23.22 -2.73 11.68
CA GLU A 174 -24.64 -2.36 11.75
C GLU A 174 -25.12 -1.64 10.48
N ARG A 175 -24.25 -0.84 9.84
CA ARG A 175 -24.59 -0.12 8.59
C ARG A 175 -24.50 -1.00 7.34
N THR A 176 -23.62 -2.00 7.31
CA THR A 176 -23.51 -2.93 6.17
C THR A 176 -24.54 -4.07 6.26
N GLY A 177 -24.97 -4.46 7.47
CA GLY A 177 -26.03 -5.45 7.67
C GLY A 177 -27.37 -5.00 7.11
N GLY A 178 -27.78 -3.76 7.41
CA GLY A 178 -29.05 -3.21 6.91
C GLY A 178 -29.11 -3.04 5.37
N VAL A 179 -27.97 -2.78 4.72
CA VAL A 179 -27.91 -2.66 3.24
C VAL A 179 -28.01 -4.03 2.57
N LEU A 180 -27.43 -5.07 3.17
CA LEU A 180 -27.54 -6.45 2.67
C LEU A 180 -28.94 -7.03 2.88
N GLU A 181 -29.58 -6.74 4.01
CA GLU A 181 -30.98 -7.13 4.24
C GLU A 181 -31.92 -6.43 3.26
N GLN A 182 -31.78 -5.12 3.04
CA GLN A 182 -32.57 -4.40 2.03
C GLN A 182 -32.38 -4.97 0.61
N TYR A 183 -31.15 -5.35 0.24
CA TYR A 183 -30.87 -5.89 -1.08
C TYR A 183 -31.44 -7.31 -1.28
N ILE A 184 -31.43 -8.14 -0.24
CA ILE A 184 -32.04 -9.48 -0.25
C ILE A 184 -33.57 -9.37 -0.30
N GLU A 185 -34.16 -8.41 0.42
CA GLU A 185 -35.60 -8.18 0.43
C GLU A 185 -36.10 -7.69 -0.95
N ASP A 186 -35.39 -6.78 -1.60
CA ASP A 186 -35.70 -6.29 -2.96
C ASP A 186 -35.57 -7.40 -4.03
N LEU A 187 -34.65 -8.35 -3.85
CA LEU A 187 -34.50 -9.52 -4.73
C LEU A 187 -35.62 -10.55 -4.55
N SER A 188 -36.21 -10.64 -3.36
CA SER A 188 -37.32 -11.56 -3.07
C SER A 188 -38.69 -11.07 -3.56
N ARG A 189 -38.81 -9.78 -3.90
CA ARG A 189 -40.02 -9.12 -4.40
C ARG A 189 -40.12 -9.07 -5.93
N ARG A 190 -39.13 -9.61 -6.65
CA ARG A 190 -39.12 -9.73 -8.12
C ARG A 190 -39.31 -11.18 -8.52
#